data_AF-A0A354X221-F1
#
_entry.id   AF-A0A354X221-F1
#
_cell.length_a   1.000
_cell.length_b   1.000
_cell.length_c   1.000
_cell.angle_alpha   90.00
_cell.angle_beta   90.00
_cell.angle_gamma   90.00
#
_symmetry.space_group_name_H-M   'P 1'
#
loop_
_entity.id
_entity.type
_entity.pdbx_description
1 polymer ?
#
loop_
_entity_poly.entity_id
_entity_poly.type
_entity_poly.pdbx_seq_one_letter_code
_entity_poly.pdbx_strand_id
1 'polypeptide(L)'
;GNLNYAFISDKKESPLNADFLRPVIHVLQQLDIPVEAGKRKDLWLPGGYKVSGTASHVSKGRELHHGTLLYESNIEHLKRSLNPEKRNLIARATASVPSPVKNI
;
A
#
# COMPACT_ATOMS: atom_id res chain seq x y z
N GLY A 1 14.62 -0.48 -4.81
CA GLY A 1 13.64 -1.58 -4.94
C GLY A 1 12.33 -1.25 -4.24
N ASN A 2 11.61 -2.27 -3.75
CA ASN A 2 10.37 -2.12 -2.98
C ASN A 2 10.60 -2.48 -1.51
N LEU A 3 10.39 -1.52 -0.61
CA LEU A 3 10.46 -1.77 0.84
C LEU A 3 9.11 -2.32 1.32
N ASN A 4 9.13 -3.39 2.11
CA ASN A 4 7.95 -3.92 2.79
C ASN A 4 8.05 -3.65 4.27
N TYR A 5 6.93 -3.27 4.90
CA TYR A 5 6.85 -3.06 6.33
C TYR A 5 5.61 -3.73 6.91
N ALA A 6 5.68 -4.11 8.20
CA ALA A 6 4.59 -4.71 8.92
C ALA A 6 4.55 -4.22 10.37
N PHE A 7 3.35 -3.95 10.86
CA PHE A 7 3.02 -3.66 12.25
C PHE A 7 2.10 -4.77 12.75
N ILE A 8 2.45 -5.39 13.87
CA ILE A 8 1.64 -6.43 14.50
C ILE A 8 1.33 -5.99 15.92
N SER A 9 0.05 -5.90 16.24
CA SER A 9 -0.45 -5.55 17.57
C SER A 9 -1.58 -6.47 18.01
N ASP A 10 -1.98 -6.35 19.26
CA ASP A 10 -3.25 -6.92 19.70
C ASP A 10 -4.42 -6.21 19.01
N LYS A 11 -5.52 -6.94 18.79
CA LYS A 11 -6.72 -6.41 18.14
C LYS A 11 -7.27 -5.24 18.95
N LYS A 12 -7.41 -4.08 18.31
CA LYS A 12 -8.03 -2.90 18.93
C LYS A 12 -9.56 -2.95 18.85
N GLU A 13 -10.23 -2.06 19.58
CA GLU A 13 -11.69 -1.88 19.50
C GLU A 13 -12.15 -1.50 18.09
N SER A 14 -11.38 -0.65 17.40
CA SER A 14 -11.55 -0.33 15.99
C SER A 14 -10.41 -0.96 15.16
N PRO A 15 -10.50 -2.26 14.85
CA PRO A 15 -9.45 -2.96 14.12
C PRO A 15 -9.41 -2.50 12.66
N LEU A 16 -8.27 -2.71 12.02
CA LEU A 16 -8.07 -2.38 10.60
C LEU A 16 -8.18 -0.89 10.28
N ASN A 17 -8.04 0.02 11.25
CA ASN A 17 -8.04 1.46 10.99
C ASN A 17 -6.79 1.91 10.21
N ALA A 18 -6.73 3.18 9.80
CA ALA A 18 -5.63 3.74 9.01
C ALA A 18 -4.48 4.29 9.87
N ASP A 19 -4.58 4.24 11.20
CA ASP A 19 -3.65 4.94 12.10
C ASP A 19 -2.23 4.38 12.04
N PHE A 20 -2.07 3.12 11.60
CA PHE A 20 -0.75 2.52 11.36
C PHE A 20 0.07 3.26 10.28
N LEU A 21 -0.57 4.07 9.43
CA LEU A 21 0.12 4.89 8.44
C LEU A 21 0.74 6.15 9.03
N ARG A 22 0.27 6.64 10.18
CA ARG A 22 0.78 7.88 10.81
C ARG A 22 2.30 7.87 11.00
N PRO A 23 2.94 6.82 11.57
CA PRO A 23 4.39 6.80 11.68
C PRO A 23 5.11 6.77 10.32
N VAL A 24 4.53 6.10 9.31
CA VAL A 24 5.11 6.05 7.96
C VAL A 24 5.06 7.43 7.30
N ILE A 25 3.91 8.11 7.37
CA ILE A 25 3.73 9.47 6.85
C ILE A 25 4.69 10.44 7.56
N HIS A 26 4.81 10.35 8.88
CA HIS A 26 5.69 11.20 9.66
C HIS A 26 7.16 11.08 9.22
N VAL A 27 7.68 9.85 9.07
CA VAL A 27 9.05 9.62 8.62
C VAL A 27 9.26 10.15 7.19
N LEU A 28 8.32 9.91 6.28
CA LEU A 28 8.43 10.42 4.90
C LEU A 28 8.43 11.95 4.86
N GLN A 29 7.61 12.61 5.69
CA GLN A 29 7.62 14.07 5.84
C GLN A 29 8.96 14.59 6.37
N GLN A 30 9.57 13.90 7.34
CA GLN A 30 10.91 14.28 7.85
C GLN A 30 12.02 14.11 6.80
N LEU A 31 11.78 13.31 5.75
CA LEU A 31 12.68 13.11 4.62
C LEU A 31 12.34 14.02 3.43
N ASP A 32 11.52 15.05 3.63
CA ASP A 32 11.04 15.98 2.59
C ASP A 32 10.23 15.30 1.46
N ILE A 33 9.58 14.19 1.77
CA ILE A 33 8.70 13.44 0.87
C ILE A 33 7.26 13.59 1.37
N PRO A 34 6.54 14.67 1.01
CA PRO A 34 5.17 14.86 1.44
C PRO A 34 4.27 13.82 0.79
N VAL A 35 3.50 13.09 1.61
CA VAL A 35 2.52 12.11 1.14
C VAL A 35 1.19 12.28 1.85
N GLU A 36 0.12 11.93 1.16
CA GLU A 36 -1.25 11.91 1.69
C GLU A 36 -1.82 10.49 1.74
N ALA A 37 -2.60 10.21 2.79
CA ALA A 37 -3.34 8.95 2.88
C ALA A 37 -4.60 9.03 2.00
N GLY A 38 -4.73 8.08 1.08
CA GLY A 38 -5.92 7.92 0.25
C GLY A 38 -7.06 7.21 0.99
N LYS A 39 -8.27 7.24 0.38
CA LYS A 39 -9.49 6.62 0.93
C LYS A 39 -9.35 5.13 1.26
N ARG A 40 -8.42 4.44 0.59
CA ARG A 40 -8.17 3.00 0.76
C ARG A 40 -6.91 2.71 1.57
N LYS A 41 -6.42 3.69 2.34
CA LYS A 41 -5.23 3.53 3.19
C LYS A 41 -3.97 3.27 2.34
N ASP A 42 -3.91 3.84 1.13
CA ASP A 42 -2.72 3.94 0.31
C ASP A 42 -2.03 5.30 0.50
N LEU A 43 -0.73 5.41 0.21
CA LEU A 43 0.00 6.69 0.27
C LEU A 43 0.26 7.23 -1.13
N TRP A 44 0.07 8.55 -1.28
CA TRP A 44 0.11 9.25 -2.54
C TRP A 44 1.05 10.46 -2.46
N LEU A 45 1.88 10.63 -3.48
CA LEU A 45 2.61 11.87 -3.71
C LEU A 45 1.68 12.95 -4.28
N PRO A 46 2.02 14.24 -4.09
CA PRO A 46 1.48 15.32 -4.88
C PRO A 46 1.55 15.02 -6.38
N GLY A 47 0.50 15.37 -7.10
CA GLY A 47 0.37 15.03 -8.53
C GLY A 47 -0.28 13.68 -8.82
N GLY A 48 -0.77 12.96 -7.79
CA GLY A 48 -1.67 11.81 -7.98
C GLY A 48 -0.97 10.49 -8.28
N TYR A 49 0.25 10.31 -7.76
CA TYR A 49 1.00 9.06 -7.89
C TYR A 49 1.00 8.27 -6.60
N LYS A 50 0.56 7.01 -6.65
CA LYS A 50 0.60 6.09 -5.52
C LYS A 50 2.02 5.58 -5.32
N VAL A 51 2.49 5.61 -4.07
CA VAL A 51 3.83 5.15 -3.68
C VAL A 51 3.81 4.02 -2.66
N SER A 52 2.67 3.83 -1.98
CA SER A 52 2.44 2.75 -1.02
C SER A 52 1.07 2.14 -1.20
N GLY A 53 0.99 0.81 -1.24
CA GLY A 53 -0.24 0.05 -1.04
C GLY A 53 -0.21 -0.63 0.32
N THR A 54 -1.39 -0.80 0.94
CA THR A 54 -1.51 -1.52 2.21
C THR A 54 -2.53 -2.64 2.12
N ALA A 55 -2.36 -3.61 3.01
CA ALA A 55 -3.34 -4.62 3.32
C ALA A 55 -3.29 -4.92 4.83
N SER A 56 -4.34 -5.54 5.34
CA SER A 56 -4.47 -5.77 6.77
C SER A 56 -5.32 -6.99 7.05
N HIS A 57 -5.07 -7.65 8.17
CA HIS A 57 -5.74 -8.89 8.55
C HIS A 57 -5.88 -8.99 10.07
N VAL A 58 -6.99 -9.54 10.55
CA VAL A 58 -7.19 -9.88 11.96
C VAL A 58 -7.29 -11.39 12.10
N SER A 59 -6.48 -11.97 12.97
CA SER A 59 -6.54 -13.40 13.29
C SER A 59 -6.14 -13.64 14.73
N LYS A 60 -6.85 -14.54 15.42
CA LYS A 60 -6.53 -14.99 16.79
C LYS A 60 -6.28 -13.84 17.78
N GLY A 61 -7.11 -12.79 17.72
CA GLY A 61 -6.97 -11.62 18.62
C GLY A 61 -5.81 -10.69 18.30
N ARG A 62 -5.11 -10.88 17.18
CA ARG A 62 -4.03 -10.03 16.70
C ARG A 62 -4.43 -9.32 15.41
N GLU A 63 -3.94 -8.10 15.22
CA GLU A 63 -4.06 -7.35 13.98
C GLU A 63 -2.69 -7.21 13.31
N LEU A 64 -2.65 -7.50 12.01
CA LEU A 64 -1.52 -7.26 11.12
C LEU A 64 -1.89 -6.13 10.17
N HIS A 65 -1.06 -5.11 10.14
CA HIS A 65 -1.06 -4.10 9.10
C HIS A 65 0.26 -4.18 8.35
N HIS A 66 0.22 -4.25 7.02
CA HIS A 66 1.44 -4.24 6.23
C HIS A 66 1.26 -3.37 4.99
N GLY A 67 2.38 -2.91 4.47
CA GLY A 67 2.39 -2.12 3.26
C GLY A 67 3.71 -2.17 2.53
N THR A 68 3.70 -1.51 1.39
CA THR A 68 4.85 -1.37 0.51
C THR A 68 5.29 0.09 0.42
N LEU A 69 6.53 0.35 0.06
CA LEU A 69 7.02 1.66 -0.38
C LEU A 69 7.89 1.46 -1.62
N LEU A 70 7.44 2.04 -2.73
CA LEU A 70 8.21 2.08 -3.97
C LEU A 70 9.36 3.07 -3.79
N TYR A 71 10.60 2.60 -3.70
CA TYR A 71 11.79 3.43 -3.48
C TYR A 71 12.68 3.52 -4.72
N GLU A 72 13.09 2.38 -5.26
CA GLU A 72 13.80 2.30 -6.54
C GLU A 72 13.36 1.03 -7.26
N SER A 73 12.05 0.87 -7.39
CA SER A 73 11.46 -0.26 -8.11
C SER A 73 11.52 -0.01 -9.61
N ASN A 74 11.76 -1.06 -10.40
CA ASN A 74 11.63 -0.98 -11.86
C ASN A 74 10.13 -0.93 -12.22
N ILE A 75 9.63 0.28 -12.45
CA ILE A 75 8.20 0.54 -12.70
C ILE A 75 7.73 -0.10 -14.02
N GLU A 76 8.58 -0.20 -15.03
CA GLU A 76 8.24 -0.83 -16.30
C GLU A 76 8.05 -2.34 -16.12
N HIS A 77 8.93 -3.00 -15.36
CA HIS A 77 8.75 -4.41 -15.00
C HIS A 77 7.49 -4.61 -14.17
N LEU A 78 7.24 -3.75 -13.18
CA LEU A 78 6.01 -3.80 -12.37
C LEU A 78 4.75 -3.73 -13.24
N LYS A 79 4.66 -2.77 -14.16
CA LYS A 79 3.51 -2.63 -15.07
C LYS A 79 3.32 -3.86 -15.94
N ARG A 80 4.40 -4.41 -16.49
CA ARG A 80 4.36 -5.62 -17.33
C ARG A 80 3.89 -6.84 -16.53
N SER A 81 4.40 -7.03 -15.31
CA SER A 81 4.02 -8.16 -14.45
C SER A 81 2.57 -8.08 -13.96
N LEU A 82 2.01 -6.88 -13.82
CA LEU A 82 0.63 -6.67 -13.38
C LEU A 82 -0.40 -6.65 -14.52
N ASN A 83 0.02 -6.82 -15.77
CA ASN A 83 -0.87 -6.84 -16.93
C ASN A 83 -1.09 -8.29 -17.42
N PRO A 84 -2.17 -8.97 -17.01
CA PRO A 84 -2.42 -10.36 -17.41
C PRO A 84 -2.79 -10.47 -18.89
N GLU A 85 -2.19 -11.43 -19.61
CA GLU A 85 -2.48 -11.66 -21.03
C GLU A 85 -3.91 -12.18 -21.28
N LYS A 86 -4.53 -12.86 -20.31
CA LYS A 86 -5.89 -13.40 -20.41
C LYS A 86 -6.86 -12.65 -19.49
N ARG A 87 -7.49 -11.60 -20.01
CA ARG A 87 -8.55 -10.84 -19.30
C ARG A 87 -9.87 -11.59 -19.14
N ASN A 88 -10.09 -12.70 -19.87
CA ASN A 88 -11.35 -13.45 -19.90
C ASN A 88 -11.43 -14.57 -18.87
N LEU A 89 -10.90 -14.37 -17.66
CA LEU A 89 -11.12 -15.27 -16.53
C LEU A 89 -12.25 -14.70 -15.69
N ILE A 90 -13.42 -15.35 -15.73
CA ILE A 90 -14.49 -15.08 -14.76
C ILE A 90 -14.04 -15.65 -13.43
N ALA A 91 -13.42 -14.79 -12.61
CA ALA A 91 -12.95 -15.15 -11.27
C ALA A 91 -13.82 -14.46 -10.21
N ARG A 92 -14.17 -15.20 -9.15
CA ARG A 92 -14.87 -14.64 -7.97
C ARG A 92 -13.95 -13.85 -7.03
N ALA A 93 -12.70 -13.61 -7.42
CA ALA A 93 -11.71 -12.92 -6.61
C ALA A 93 -11.93 -11.40 -6.62
N THR A 94 -11.52 -10.73 -5.54
CA THR A 94 -11.51 -9.26 -5.48
C THR A 94 -10.55 -8.70 -6.53
N ALA A 95 -11.07 -7.90 -7.45
CA ALA A 95 -10.26 -7.28 -8.49
C ALA A 95 -9.28 -6.27 -7.90
N SER A 96 -8.05 -6.25 -8.42
CA SER A 96 -7.09 -5.18 -8.14
C SER A 96 -7.59 -3.88 -8.74
N VAL A 97 -7.32 -2.75 -8.07
CA VAL A 97 -7.63 -1.43 -8.62
C VAL A 97 -6.35 -0.79 -9.15
N PRO A 98 -6.21 -0.60 -10.47
CA PRO A 98 -5.07 0.06 -11.06
C PRO A 98 -4.90 1.49 -10.54
N SER A 99 -3.67 1.96 -10.44
CA SER A 99 -3.35 3.33 -10.04
C SER A 99 -2.04 3.76 -10.69
N PRO A 100 -1.87 5.04 -11.09
CA PRO A 100 -0.57 5.58 -11.44
C PRO A 100 0.38 5.44 -10.25
N VAL A 101 1.62 5.01 -10.50
CA VAL A 101 2.62 4.78 -9.45
C VAL A 101 3.93 5.50 -9.76
N LYS A 102 4.67 5.85 -8.71
CA LYS A 102 6.01 6.42 -8.79
C LYS A 102 6.86 5.85 -7.65
N ASN A 103 8.17 5.90 -7.79
CA ASN A 103 9.07 5.77 -6.65
C ASN A 103 9.08 7.08 -5.84
N ILE A 104 9.25 6.98 -4.52
CA ILE A 104 9.53 8.12 -3.63
C ILE A 104 10.92 8.69 -3.87
#